data_AF-A0A0Q8E036-F1
#
_entry.id   AF-A0A0Q8E036-F1
#
_cell.length_a   1.000
_cell.length_b   1.000
_cell.length_c   1.000
_cell.angle_alpha   90.00
_cell.angle_beta   90.00
_cell.angle_gamma   90.00
#
_symmetry.space_group_name_H-M   'P 1'
#
loop_
_entity.id
_entity.type
_entity.pdbx_description
1 polymer ?
#
loop_
_entity_poly.entity_id
_entity_poly.type
_entity_poly.pdbx_seq_one_letter_code
_entity_poly.pdbx_strand_id
1 'polypeptide(L)'
;MNTPDTTTTTTVPQWPVPTTAPAHDPALFARAMRDMRLTWRARGILAELTTGYTPGQGPTVSELVSLTRDDRLAAEGRDAFRKAVGELRTLGYLSPDATTASGVGERLVVDLAPAAGARMIPQRYGHSAFTDGS
;
A
#
# COMPACT_ATOMS: atom_id res chain seq x y z
N MET A 1 13.57 41.01 38.18
CA MET A 1 12.73 41.11 36.98
C MET A 1 13.11 39.91 36.14
N ASN A 2 12.40 38.79 36.33
CA ASN A 2 12.78 37.49 35.77
C ASN A 2 11.87 37.19 34.58
N THR A 3 12.49 36.99 33.43
CA THR A 3 11.88 36.63 32.15
C THR A 3 11.25 35.24 32.24
N PRO A 4 10.03 35.00 31.72
CA PRO A 4 9.47 33.66 31.70
C PRO A 4 10.07 32.82 30.57
N ASP A 5 10.41 31.57 30.91
CA ASP A 5 10.87 30.53 30.01
C ASP A 5 9.87 30.27 28.87
N THR A 6 10.38 30.21 27.65
CA THR A 6 9.61 29.92 26.44
C THR A 6 9.38 28.41 26.37
N THR A 7 8.23 27.95 26.85
CA THR A 7 7.77 26.57 26.68
C THR A 7 7.63 26.26 25.19
N THR A 8 8.59 25.52 24.64
CA THR A 8 8.56 25.05 23.25
C THR A 8 7.51 23.95 23.15
N THR A 9 6.29 24.33 22.80
CA THR A 9 5.22 23.40 22.43
C THR A 9 5.68 22.63 21.19
N THR A 10 6.02 21.36 21.37
CA THR A 10 6.32 20.43 20.28
C THR A 10 5.03 20.20 19.50
N THR A 11 4.85 20.91 18.39
CA THR A 11 3.75 20.66 17.45
C THR A 11 4.01 19.32 16.77
N VAL A 12 3.27 18.29 17.20
CA VAL A 12 3.26 17.00 16.52
C VAL A 12 2.85 17.25 15.07
N PRO A 13 3.61 16.79 14.07
CA PRO A 13 3.20 16.93 12.68
C PRO A 13 1.81 16.32 12.51
N GLN A 14 0.84 17.12 12.08
CA GLN A 14 -0.50 16.65 11.77
C GLN A 14 -0.54 16.37 10.27
N TRP A 15 -0.55 15.09 9.92
CA TRP A 15 -0.82 14.70 8.54
C TRP A 15 -2.27 15.06 8.21
N PRO A 16 -2.53 15.66 7.03
CA PRO A 16 -3.89 15.95 6.63
C PRO A 16 -4.71 14.66 6.65
N VAL A 17 -5.75 14.65 7.48
CA VAL A 17 -6.69 13.52 7.53
C VAL A 17 -7.50 13.56 6.23
N PRO A 18 -7.52 12.49 5.42
CA PRO A 18 -8.34 12.44 4.23
C PRO A 18 -9.81 12.71 4.60
N THR A 19 -10.41 13.73 3.98
CA THR A 19 -11.81 14.12 4.23
C THR A 19 -12.81 13.12 3.65
N THR A 20 -12.34 12.25 2.76
CA THR A 20 -13.13 11.19 2.13
C THR A 20 -12.71 9.85 2.69
N ALA A 21 -13.68 9.05 3.14
CA ALA A 21 -13.42 7.69 3.56
C ALA A 21 -12.81 6.90 2.38
N PRO A 22 -11.79 6.05 2.63
CA PRO A 22 -11.25 5.20 1.59
C PRO A 22 -12.37 4.34 0.98
N ALA A 23 -12.39 4.21 -0.34
CA ALA A 23 -13.40 3.41 -1.05
C ALA A 23 -13.28 1.90 -0.77
N HIS A 24 -12.19 1.49 -0.11
CA HIS A 24 -11.86 0.11 0.23
C HIS A 24 -12.01 -0.15 1.73
N ASP A 25 -12.14 -1.42 2.12
CA ASP A 25 -12.15 -1.81 3.53
C ASP A 25 -10.78 -1.49 4.18
N PRO A 26 -10.72 -0.56 5.15
CA PRO A 26 -9.47 -0.13 5.77
C PRO A 26 -8.80 -1.24 6.58
N ALA A 27 -9.55 -2.20 7.12
CA ALA A 27 -9.00 -3.33 7.85
C ALA A 27 -8.32 -4.33 6.90
N LEU A 28 -8.95 -4.63 5.77
CA LEU A 28 -8.34 -5.47 4.73
C LEU A 28 -7.12 -4.80 4.12
N PHE A 29 -7.17 -3.49 3.88
CA PHE A 29 -6.02 -2.74 3.38
C PHE A 29 -4.86 -2.78 4.37
N ALA A 30 -5.09 -2.45 5.65
CA ALA A 30 -4.06 -2.51 6.68
C ALA A 30 -3.49 -3.93 6.86
N ARG A 31 -4.31 -4.96 6.60
CA ARG A 31 -3.86 -6.36 6.62
C ARG A 31 -3.02 -6.72 5.39
N ALA A 32 -3.41 -6.27 4.19
CA ALA A 32 -2.63 -6.42 2.97
C ALA A 32 -1.24 -5.77 3.10
N MET A 33 -1.16 -4.57 3.71
CA MET A 33 0.10 -3.89 3.97
C MET A 33 1.02 -4.61 4.96
N ARG A 34 0.51 -5.59 5.71
CA ARG A 34 1.26 -6.46 6.64
C ARG A 34 1.48 -7.87 6.10
N ASP A 35 1.01 -8.19 4.90
CA ASP A 35 1.17 -9.51 4.31
C ASP A 35 2.64 -9.76 3.96
N MET A 36 3.23 -10.76 4.63
CA MET A 36 4.62 -11.17 4.44
C MET A 36 4.86 -11.97 3.18
N ARG A 37 3.80 -12.40 2.49
CA ARG A 37 3.91 -12.92 1.14
C ARG A 37 4.29 -11.83 0.14
N LEU A 38 3.99 -10.58 0.46
CA LEU A 38 4.28 -9.44 -0.41
C LEU A 38 5.70 -8.91 -0.23
N THR A 39 6.36 -8.58 -1.32
CA THR A 39 7.58 -7.76 -1.34
C THR A 39 7.23 -6.33 -0.98
N TRP A 40 8.24 -5.58 -0.53
CA TRP A 40 8.06 -4.17 -0.21
C TRP A 40 7.65 -3.34 -1.45
N ARG A 41 8.12 -3.74 -2.65
CA ARG A 41 7.75 -3.12 -3.92
C ARG A 41 6.28 -3.37 -4.27
N ALA A 42 5.83 -4.62 -4.16
CA ALA A 42 4.42 -4.98 -4.37
C ALA A 42 3.48 -4.23 -3.42
N ARG A 43 3.87 -4.08 -2.15
CA ARG A 43 3.12 -3.27 -1.17
C ARG A 43 3.02 -1.80 -1.59
N GLY A 44 4.11 -1.20 -2.07
CA GLY A 44 4.11 0.19 -2.53
C GLY A 44 3.15 0.42 -3.70
N ILE A 45 3.19 -0.46 -4.70
CA ILE A 45 2.28 -0.41 -5.85
C ILE A 45 0.83 -0.60 -5.41
N LEU A 46 0.56 -1.58 -4.54
CA LEU A 46 -0.78 -1.82 -4.02
C LEU A 46 -1.32 -0.58 -3.28
N ALA A 47 -0.51 0.06 -2.43
CA ALA A 47 -0.92 1.28 -1.73
C ALA A 47 -1.29 2.40 -2.71
N GLU A 48 -0.43 2.67 -3.70
CA GLU A 48 -0.67 3.68 -4.72
C GLU A 48 -1.97 3.41 -5.51
N LEU A 49 -2.19 2.16 -5.95
CA LEU A 49 -3.40 1.79 -6.68
C LEU A 49 -4.68 1.89 -5.83
N THR A 50 -4.55 1.68 -4.51
CA THR A 50 -5.69 1.62 -3.59
C THR A 50 -6.09 3.00 -3.06
N THR A 51 -5.16 3.95 -3.01
CA THR A 51 -5.39 5.31 -2.47
C THR A 51 -5.30 6.42 -3.51
N GLY A 52 -4.59 6.18 -4.63
CA GLY A 52 -4.27 7.20 -5.63
C GLY A 52 -5.33 7.42 -6.71
N TYR A 53 -6.33 6.54 -6.80
CA TYR A 53 -7.32 6.57 -7.88
C TYR A 53 -8.75 6.43 -7.36
N THR A 54 -9.65 7.24 -7.92
CA THR A 54 -11.09 7.10 -7.75
C THR A 54 -11.55 5.75 -8.31
N PRO A 55 -12.57 5.09 -7.73
CA PRO A 55 -13.14 3.88 -8.31
C PRO A 55 -13.47 4.05 -9.80
N GLY A 56 -12.98 3.16 -10.66
CA GLY A 56 -13.16 3.23 -12.12
C GLY A 56 -12.16 4.14 -12.87
N GLN A 57 -11.27 4.83 -12.17
CA GLN A 57 -10.13 5.58 -12.76
C GLN A 57 -8.78 4.88 -12.55
N GLY A 58 -8.80 3.58 -12.25
CA GLY A 58 -7.57 2.79 -12.12
C GLY A 58 -6.73 2.85 -13.40
N PRO A 59 -5.41 3.06 -13.27
CA PRO A 59 -4.51 3.17 -14.41
C PRO A 59 -4.38 1.81 -15.12
N THR A 60 -4.17 1.85 -16.42
CA THR A 60 -3.84 0.66 -17.22
C THR A 60 -2.42 0.19 -16.89
N VAL A 61 -2.13 -1.09 -17.17
CA VAL A 61 -0.77 -1.65 -17.05
C VAL A 61 0.25 -0.78 -17.79
N SER A 62 -0.11 -0.25 -18.96
CA SER A 62 0.80 0.56 -19.79
C SER A 62 1.04 1.95 -19.26
N GLU A 63 0.05 2.58 -18.63
CA GLU A 63 0.23 3.87 -17.94
C GLU A 63 1.17 3.70 -16.74
N LEU A 64 0.97 2.64 -15.96
CA LEU A 64 1.85 2.33 -14.83
C LEU A 64 3.31 2.06 -15.27
N VAL A 65 3.51 1.35 -16.38
CA VAL A 65 4.85 1.07 -16.94
C VAL A 65 5.47 2.29 -17.63
N SER A 66 4.65 3.24 -18.11
CA SER A 66 5.12 4.45 -18.80
C SER A 66 5.60 5.53 -17.84
N LEU A 67 5.17 5.53 -16.57
CA LEU A 67 5.69 6.45 -15.53
C LEU A 67 7.18 6.24 -15.23
N THR A 68 7.74 5.06 -15.57
CA THR A 68 9.14 4.71 -15.28
C THR A 68 10.05 4.90 -16.52
N ARG A 69 9.86 5.96 -17.32
CA ARG A 69 10.48 6.06 -18.67
C ARG A 69 11.85 6.73 -18.72
N ASP A 70 12.24 7.49 -17.70
CA ASP A 70 13.47 8.28 -17.74
C ASP A 70 14.67 7.50 -17.13
N ASP A 71 15.64 7.16 -17.99
CA ASP A 71 16.97 6.58 -17.72
C ASP A 71 17.17 5.06 -17.59
N ARG A 72 18.44 4.64 -17.74
CA ARG A 72 18.93 3.25 -17.67
C ARG A 72 18.68 2.60 -16.30
N LEU A 73 18.60 3.41 -15.23
CA LEU A 73 18.10 3.02 -13.90
C LEU A 73 16.61 2.61 -13.93
N ALA A 74 15.85 3.09 -14.92
CA ALA A 74 14.46 2.75 -15.10
C ALA A 74 14.23 1.41 -15.81
N ALA A 75 15.27 0.80 -16.40
CA ALA A 75 15.18 -0.59 -16.88
C ALA A 75 15.07 -1.58 -15.71
N GLU A 76 15.91 -1.41 -14.68
CA GLU A 76 15.79 -2.14 -13.41
C GLU A 76 14.46 -1.81 -12.72
N GLY A 77 14.08 -0.52 -12.73
CA GLY A 77 12.76 -0.08 -12.26
C GLY A 77 11.61 -0.79 -12.96
N ARG A 78 11.68 -0.95 -14.29
CA ARG A 78 10.64 -1.61 -15.11
C ARG A 78 10.54 -3.11 -14.83
N ASP A 79 11.67 -3.80 -14.71
CA ASP A 79 11.66 -5.23 -14.40
C ASP A 79 11.23 -5.50 -12.95
N ALA A 80 11.66 -4.68 -12.00
CA ALA A 80 11.20 -4.73 -10.63
C ALA A 80 9.69 -4.46 -10.53
N PHE A 81 9.19 -3.47 -11.29
CA PHE A 81 7.78 -3.16 -11.37
C PHE A 81 6.97 -4.33 -11.95
N ARG A 82 7.41 -4.91 -13.08
CA ARG A 82 6.78 -6.09 -13.70
C ARG A 82 6.72 -7.28 -12.75
N LYS A 83 7.81 -7.55 -12.03
CA LYS A 83 7.85 -8.61 -11.01
C LYS A 83 6.85 -8.36 -9.89
N ALA A 84 6.78 -7.13 -9.38
CA ALA A 84 5.85 -6.76 -8.32
C ALA A 84 4.38 -6.83 -8.78
N VAL A 85 4.06 -6.42 -10.01
CA VAL A 85 2.72 -6.61 -10.59
C VAL A 85 2.38 -8.10 -10.76
N GLY A 86 3.32 -8.89 -11.27
CA GLY A 86 3.15 -10.34 -11.40
C GLY A 86 2.92 -11.05 -10.06
N GLU A 87 3.64 -10.61 -9.03
CA GLU A 87 3.46 -11.06 -7.65
C GLU A 87 2.05 -10.75 -7.12
N LEU A 88 1.60 -9.50 -7.28
CA LEU A 88 0.25 -9.08 -6.88
C LEU A 88 -0.83 -9.88 -7.61
N ARG A 89 -0.66 -10.17 -8.90
CA ARG A 89 -1.58 -11.03 -9.68
C ARG A 89 -1.58 -12.47 -9.17
N THR A 90 -0.40 -13.01 -8.88
CA THR A 90 -0.26 -14.39 -8.38
C THR A 90 -0.94 -14.58 -7.02
N LEU A 91 -0.90 -13.56 -6.17
CA LEU A 91 -1.54 -13.55 -4.86
C LEU A 91 -3.01 -13.09 -4.90
N GLY A 92 -3.52 -12.71 -6.06
CA GLY A 92 -4.91 -12.29 -6.28
C GLY A 92 -5.22 -10.84 -5.90
N TYR A 93 -4.22 -10.03 -5.52
CA TYR A 93 -4.42 -8.62 -5.16
C TYR A 93 -4.68 -7.72 -6.37
N LEU A 94 -4.31 -8.19 -7.57
CA LEU A 94 -4.63 -7.54 -8.83
C LEU A 94 -5.27 -8.55 -9.79
N SER A 95 -6.37 -8.14 -10.40
CA SER A 95 -7.06 -8.92 -11.42
C SER A 95 -7.23 -8.10 -12.72
N PRO A 96 -7.30 -8.77 -13.89
CA PRO A 96 -7.72 -8.12 -15.12
C PRO A 96 -9.11 -7.52 -14.95
N ASP A 97 -9.31 -6.29 -15.42
CA ASP A 97 -10.65 -5.80 -15.71
C ASP A 97 -11.18 -6.54 -16.95
N ALA A 98 -12.18 -7.40 -16.75
CA ALA A 98 -12.81 -8.19 -17.80
C ALA A 98 -13.45 -7.35 -18.93
N THR A 99 -13.64 -6.05 -18.70
CA THR A 99 -14.21 -5.12 -19.70
C THR A 99 -13.15 -4.51 -20.62
N THR A 100 -11.86 -4.76 -20.37
CA THR A 100 -10.74 -4.20 -21.16
C THR A 100 -10.03 -5.26 -21.99
N ALA A 101 -9.48 -4.83 -23.13
CA ALA A 101 -8.70 -5.70 -24.00
C ALA A 101 -7.44 -6.19 -23.27
N SER A 102 -7.21 -7.51 -23.30
CA SER A 102 -6.04 -8.13 -22.66
C SER A 102 -4.73 -7.62 -23.27
N GLY A 103 -3.71 -7.43 -22.42
CA GLY A 103 -2.37 -6.97 -22.82
C GLY A 103 -2.10 -5.52 -22.44
N VAL A 104 -1.63 -4.72 -23.39
CA VAL A 104 -1.14 -3.34 -23.16
C VAL A 104 -2.26 -2.41 -22.63
N GLY A 105 -3.52 -2.63 -23.05
CA GLY A 105 -4.67 -1.86 -22.58
C GLY A 105 -5.39 -2.43 -21.34
N GLU A 106 -4.86 -3.50 -20.73
CA GLU A 106 -5.50 -4.17 -19.60
C GLU A 106 -5.55 -3.21 -18.40
N ARG A 107 -6.76 -2.89 -17.95
CA ARG A 107 -6.96 -2.20 -16.68
C ARG A 107 -6.83 -3.21 -15.56
N LEU A 108 -6.15 -2.83 -14.48
CA LEU A 108 -6.04 -3.67 -13.30
C LEU A 108 -7.05 -3.21 -12.25
N VAL A 109 -7.76 -4.18 -11.68
CA VAL A 109 -8.66 -3.97 -10.55
C VAL A 109 -7.99 -4.50 -9.29
N VAL A 110 -7.96 -3.67 -8.26
CA VAL A 110 -7.49 -4.06 -6.93
C VAL A 110 -8.56 -4.89 -6.24
N ASP A 111 -8.17 -6.05 -5.71
CA ASP A 111 -8.98 -6.86 -4.80
C ASP A 111 -8.22 -7.06 -3.49
N LEU A 112 -8.82 -6.66 -2.37
CA LEU A 112 -8.24 -6.83 -1.04
C LEU A 112 -8.71 -8.10 -0.33
N ALA A 113 -9.63 -8.88 -0.90
CA ALA A 113 -10.09 -10.14 -0.33
C ALA A 113 -8.96 -11.13 0.02
N PRO A 114 -7.86 -11.26 -0.78
CA PRO A 114 -6.73 -12.13 -0.43
C PRO A 114 -6.04 -11.77 0.89
N ALA A 115 -6.23 -10.55 1.40
CA ALA A 115 -5.70 -10.11 2.69
C ALA A 115 -6.28 -10.91 3.86
N ALA A 116 -7.46 -11.51 3.71
CA ALA A 116 -8.03 -12.40 4.73
C ALA A 116 -7.09 -13.58 5.06
N GLY A 117 -6.33 -14.07 4.07
CA GLY A 117 -5.32 -15.12 4.21
C GLY A 117 -3.89 -14.61 4.35
N ALA A 118 -3.68 -13.31 4.62
CA ALA A 118 -2.35 -12.72 4.74
C ALA A 118 -1.48 -13.42 5.79
N ARG A 119 -0.22 -13.67 5.45
CA ARG A 119 0.76 -14.18 6.41
C ARG A 119 1.30 -13.01 7.21
N MET A 120 0.89 -12.88 8.46
CA MET A 120 1.36 -11.82 9.35
C MET A 120 2.62 -12.29 10.09
N ILE A 121 3.52 -11.36 10.41
CA ILE A 121 4.52 -11.63 11.45
C ILE A 121 3.74 -11.96 12.74
N PRO A 122 4.03 -13.08 13.42
CA PRO A 122 3.43 -13.35 14.71
C PRO A 122 3.64 -12.15 15.62
N GLN A 123 2.58 -11.63 16.23
CA GLN A 123 2.70 -10.60 17.26
C GLN A 123 3.44 -11.22 18.45
N ARG A 124 4.79 -11.16 18.42
CA ARG A 124 5.65 -11.60 19.53
C ARG A 124 5.65 -10.64 20.71
N TYR A 125 4.94 -9.51 20.59
CA TYR A 125 4.70 -8.55 21.65
C TYR A 125 3.21 -8.55 22.01
N GLY A 126 2.74 -9.67 22.54
CA GLY A 126 1.55 -9.70 23.39
C GLY A 126 1.93 -9.14 24.75
N HIS A 127 1.06 -8.30 25.33
CA HIS A 127 1.17 -7.72 26.67
C HIS A 127 1.91 -8.64 27.66
N SER A 128 3.10 -8.25 28.09
CA SER A 128 3.61 -8.69 29.39
C SER A 128 2.65 -8.15 30.43
N ALA A 129 1.72 -8.98 30.90
CA ALA A 129 1.02 -8.70 32.13
C ALA A 129 2.10 -8.63 33.22
N PHE A 130 2.48 -7.41 33.60
CA PHE A 130 3.16 -7.19 34.87
C PHE A 130 2.15 -7.60 35.93
N THR A 131 2.23 -8.86 36.36
CA THR A 131 1.66 -9.28 37.64
C THR A 131 2.47 -8.56 38.70
N ASP A 132 1.86 -7.51 39.27
CA ASP A 132 2.36 -6.85 40.45
C ASP A 132 2.43 -7.89 41.58
N GLY A 133 3.61 -8.05 42.16
CA GLY A 133 3.89 -9.02 43.21
C GLY A 133 3.32 -8.55 44.55
N SER A 134 2.67 -9.47 45.26
CA SER A 134 2.06 -9.29 46.59
C SER A 134 3.04 -8.84 47.67
#